data_AF-A0A0N5CN44-F1
#
_entry.id   AF-A0A0N5CN44-F1
#
_cell.length_a   1.000
_cell.length_b   1.000
_cell.length_c   1.000
_cell.angle_alpha   90.00
_cell.angle_beta   90.00
_cell.angle_gamma   90.00
#
_symmetry.space_group_name_H-M   'P 1'
#
loop_
_entity.id
_entity.type
_entity.pdbx_description
1 polymer ?
#
loop_
_entity_poly.entity_id
_entity_poly.type
_entity_poly.pdbx_seq_one_letter_code
_entity_poly.pdbx_strand_id
1 'polypeptide(L)'
;LFQNQSGSNVVGIVHASRSPSVEAVLVAVSLTKKDVEALAVTLALATFCREQIYWARDIHFVFVDKGLIGMTAYLDEYYGHRHPFLRIKQLRFHSGAIVGAFAVKAKGSRFDSVNIEYNMVNGLLPNLDLINLMVRLADKYGLVPQVFNHGNQNSWINLFQTTSKAVINQAFVEKEGLHSIFGAYGIQAVTLYFKNDVEGHASLMDLIRICEGALRSLNNMLEKFHQSYFLYILTNVRNFLSVAYFMPALGLILFSMIILALRHWYDITEFYFPNSFVILHFIGLIQYCCIKNVAISSTYSSYTVSLLLFFALVPQYCFIPLRQRELVSFKFLFYLDYCLVFGSISLLNFSLAYIISLIAIPLIVLFTAVDIRDRQATFSLYSFI
;
A
#
# COMPACT_ATOMS: atom_id res chain seq x y z
N LEU A 1 -9.98 -15.15 -23.55
CA LEU A 1 -10.80 -16.19 -22.89
C LEU A 1 -10.63 -16.02 -21.38
N PHE A 2 -11.66 -15.55 -20.66
CA PHE A 2 -11.64 -15.58 -19.20
C PHE A 2 -11.61 -17.03 -18.75
N GLN A 3 -10.51 -17.48 -18.14
CA GLN A 3 -10.51 -18.77 -17.48
C GLN A 3 -11.18 -18.58 -16.12
N ASN A 4 -12.38 -19.15 -15.97
CA ASN A 4 -13.02 -19.25 -14.67
C ASN A 4 -12.15 -20.14 -13.79
N GLN A 5 -11.41 -19.51 -12.87
CA GLN A 5 -10.69 -20.23 -11.84
C GLN A 5 -11.61 -20.40 -10.64
N SER A 6 -11.65 -21.62 -10.12
CA SER A 6 -12.22 -21.90 -8.81
C SER A 6 -11.09 -22.08 -7.80
N GLY A 7 -11.40 -21.78 -6.53
CA GLY A 7 -10.54 -22.00 -5.39
C GLY A 7 -11.41 -22.17 -4.15
N SER A 8 -10.85 -22.76 -3.09
CA SER A 8 -11.58 -22.99 -1.85
C SER A 8 -10.74 -22.57 -0.66
N ASN A 9 -11.20 -21.53 0.03
CA ASN A 9 -10.64 -21.15 1.33
C ASN A 9 -11.22 -22.05 2.42
N VAL A 10 -10.42 -22.38 3.43
CA VAL A 10 -10.88 -23.06 4.63
C VAL A 10 -10.80 -22.06 5.78
N VAL A 11 -11.88 -21.94 6.55
CA VAL A 11 -11.96 -20.99 7.67
C VAL A 11 -12.34 -21.76 8.93
N GLY A 12 -11.57 -21.56 10.00
CA GLY A 12 -11.87 -22.03 11.35
C GLY A 12 -12.03 -20.85 12.29
N ILE A 13 -12.97 -20.94 13.22
CA ILE A 13 -13.22 -19.89 14.22
C ILE A 13 -13.12 -20.50 15.62
N VAL A 14 -12.38 -19.81 16.48
CA VAL A 14 -12.38 -20.03 17.91
C VAL A 14 -13.10 -18.85 18.55
N HIS A 15 -14.29 -19.08 19.09
CA HIS A 15 -15.06 -18.01 19.73
C HIS A 15 -14.46 -17.60 21.08
N ALA A 16 -14.59 -16.32 21.41
CA ALA A 16 -14.22 -15.78 22.71
C ALA A 16 -15.03 -16.47 23.82
N SER A 17 -14.35 -16.83 24.91
CA SER A 17 -14.99 -17.43 26.09
C SER A 17 -15.30 -16.42 27.19
N ARG A 18 -14.59 -15.28 27.21
CA ARG A 18 -14.67 -14.28 28.29
C ARG A 18 -15.42 -13.00 27.95
N SER A 19 -15.76 -12.80 26.69
CA SER A 19 -16.31 -11.54 26.17
C SER A 19 -17.31 -11.86 25.06
N PRO A 20 -18.33 -11.02 24.82
CA PRO A 20 -19.17 -11.17 23.65
C PRO A 20 -18.32 -11.04 22.37
N SER A 21 -18.66 -11.85 21.36
CA SER A 21 -18.01 -11.94 20.04
C SER A 21 -18.23 -10.70 19.16
N VAL A 22 -17.98 -9.50 19.70
CA VAL A 22 -18.12 -8.19 19.03
C VAL A 22 -16.86 -7.82 18.27
N GLU A 23 -15.71 -8.38 18.65
CA GLU A 23 -14.42 -8.16 18.00
C GLU A 23 -13.70 -9.47 17.69
N ALA A 24 -12.94 -9.46 16.61
CA ALA A 24 -12.18 -10.61 16.14
C ALA A 24 -10.72 -10.26 15.80
N VAL A 25 -9.86 -11.27 15.87
CA VAL A 25 -8.47 -11.25 15.40
C VAL A 25 -8.32 -12.32 14.33
N LEU A 26 -7.55 -12.03 13.27
CA LEU A 26 -7.43 -12.94 12.14
C LEU A 26 -5.97 -13.39 11.91
N VAL A 27 -5.78 -14.69 11.76
CA VAL A 27 -4.53 -15.32 11.32
C VAL A 27 -4.74 -15.91 9.93
N ALA A 28 -3.96 -15.45 8.95
CA ALA A 28 -4.04 -15.93 7.57
C ALA A 28 -2.80 -16.71 7.16
N VAL A 29 -2.99 -17.78 6.39
CA VAL A 29 -1.89 -18.54 5.79
C VAL A 29 -2.28 -19.00 4.39
N SER A 30 -1.30 -19.03 3.50
CA SER A 30 -1.50 -19.45 2.11
C SER A 30 -1.51 -20.98 2.01
N LEU A 31 -2.48 -21.56 1.29
CA LEU A 31 -2.54 -22.98 0.94
C LEU A 31 -1.57 -23.33 -0.22
N THR A 32 -0.35 -22.81 -0.17
CA THR A 32 0.67 -23.04 -1.20
C THR A 32 1.69 -24.06 -0.72
N LYS A 33 2.17 -24.92 -1.63
CA LYS A 33 3.25 -25.91 -1.34
C LYS A 33 4.56 -25.30 -0.83
N LYS A 34 4.71 -23.98 -0.89
CA LYS A 34 5.90 -23.24 -0.42
C LYS A 34 5.85 -22.91 1.07
N ASP A 35 4.66 -22.82 1.65
CA ASP A 35 4.42 -22.33 3.00
C ASP A 35 3.90 -23.45 3.91
N VAL A 36 4.36 -24.69 3.71
CA VAL A 36 3.84 -25.89 4.41
C VAL A 36 4.12 -25.81 5.90
N GLU A 37 5.26 -25.26 6.29
CA GLU A 37 5.64 -25.07 7.68
C GLU A 37 4.75 -24.04 8.38
N ALA A 38 4.46 -22.92 7.72
CA ALA A 38 3.52 -21.92 8.22
C ALA A 38 2.10 -22.50 8.35
N LEU A 39 1.69 -23.33 7.39
CA LEU A 39 0.40 -24.03 7.41
C LEU A 39 0.31 -24.97 8.60
N ALA A 40 1.33 -25.80 8.84
CA ALA A 40 1.40 -26.73 9.95
C ALA A 40 1.39 -25.99 11.31
N VAL A 41 2.17 -24.92 11.44
CA VAL A 41 2.17 -24.08 12.64
C VAL A 41 0.82 -23.43 12.88
N THR A 42 0.18 -22.90 11.85
CA THR A 42 -1.13 -22.24 11.98
C THR A 42 -2.22 -23.24 12.39
N LEU A 43 -2.19 -24.47 11.85
CA LEU A 43 -3.09 -25.55 12.27
C LEU A 43 -2.85 -25.95 13.74
N ALA A 44 -1.59 -26.13 14.13
CA ALA A 44 -1.23 -26.45 15.52
C ALA A 44 -1.65 -25.33 16.49
N LEU A 45 -1.47 -24.07 16.07
CA LEU A 45 -1.89 -22.90 16.83
C LEU A 45 -3.42 -22.85 16.96
N ALA A 46 -4.18 -23.19 15.91
CA ALA A 46 -5.63 -23.27 15.97
C ALA A 46 -6.11 -24.34 16.96
N THR A 47 -5.49 -25.53 16.95
CA THR A 47 -5.79 -26.57 17.94
C THR A 47 -5.45 -26.14 19.35
N PHE A 48 -4.32 -25.46 19.55
CA PHE A 48 -3.91 -24.93 20.84
C PHE A 48 -4.92 -23.88 21.34
N CYS A 49 -5.27 -22.90 20.50
CA CYS A 49 -6.18 -21.81 20.88
C CYS A 49 -7.56 -22.33 21.27
N ARG A 50 -8.05 -23.40 20.64
CA ARG A 50 -9.32 -24.05 20.98
C ARG A 50 -9.36 -24.57 22.43
N GLU A 51 -8.22 -25.00 22.96
CA GLU A 51 -8.12 -25.56 24.32
C GLU A 51 -8.01 -24.47 25.40
N GLN A 52 -7.78 -23.21 25.02
CA GLN A 52 -7.54 -22.11 25.94
C GLN A 52 -8.80 -21.26 26.18
N ILE A 53 -9.07 -20.91 27.43
CA ILE A 53 -10.27 -20.16 27.87
C ILE A 53 -10.02 -18.69 28.20
N TYR A 54 -8.87 -18.14 27.78
CA TYR A 54 -8.49 -16.75 28.10
C TYR A 54 -8.73 -15.76 26.95
N TRP A 55 -9.29 -16.22 25.85
CA TRP A 55 -9.59 -15.37 24.70
C TRP A 55 -10.78 -14.45 24.97
N ALA A 56 -10.56 -13.16 24.77
CA ALA A 56 -11.54 -12.08 24.86
C ALA A 56 -12.04 -11.64 23.48
N ARG A 57 -11.44 -12.14 22.39
CA ARG A 57 -11.86 -11.90 21.00
C ARG A 57 -11.98 -13.22 20.25
N ASP A 58 -12.86 -13.23 19.25
CA ASP A 58 -12.95 -14.36 18.33
C ASP A 58 -11.67 -14.45 17.51
N ILE A 59 -11.14 -15.65 17.30
CA ILE A 59 -9.92 -15.87 16.51
C ILE A 59 -10.27 -16.61 15.23
N HIS A 60 -10.00 -15.96 14.11
CA HIS A 60 -10.25 -16.49 12.78
C HIS A 60 -8.96 -17.05 12.20
N PHE A 61 -8.97 -18.33 11.87
CA PHE A 61 -7.91 -18.99 11.12
C PHE A 61 -8.36 -19.15 9.68
N VAL A 62 -7.74 -18.40 8.77
CA VAL A 62 -8.10 -18.39 7.35
C VAL A 62 -6.97 -19.02 6.54
N PHE A 63 -7.26 -20.18 5.97
CA PHE A 63 -6.39 -20.90 5.05
C PHE A 63 -6.82 -20.55 3.62
N VAL A 64 -6.00 -19.74 2.97
CA VAL A 64 -6.37 -19.05 1.74
C VAL A 64 -5.84 -19.78 0.52
N ASP A 65 -6.73 -20.16 -0.39
CA ASP A 65 -6.38 -20.66 -1.72
C ASP A 65 -6.30 -19.48 -2.71
N LYS A 66 -5.51 -19.61 -3.78
CA LYS A 66 -5.33 -18.55 -4.80
C LYS A 66 -4.81 -17.22 -4.26
N GLY A 67 -4.11 -17.23 -3.12
CA GLY A 67 -3.43 -16.07 -2.55
C GLY A 67 -4.38 -14.91 -2.28
N LEU A 68 -4.08 -13.73 -2.83
CA LEU A 68 -4.86 -12.52 -2.55
C LEU A 68 -6.32 -12.59 -3.00
N ILE A 69 -6.61 -13.30 -4.10
CA ILE A 69 -7.98 -13.44 -4.63
C ILE A 69 -8.86 -14.24 -3.66
N GLY A 70 -8.29 -15.27 -3.04
CA GLY A 70 -8.99 -16.00 -1.98
C GLY A 70 -9.25 -15.11 -0.78
N MET A 71 -8.26 -14.31 -0.37
CA MET A 71 -8.42 -13.42 0.78
C MET A 71 -9.46 -12.32 0.53
N THR A 72 -9.46 -11.70 -0.66
CA THR A 72 -10.51 -10.73 -1.07
C THR A 72 -11.88 -11.38 -1.02
N ALA A 73 -12.03 -12.60 -1.56
CA ALA A 73 -13.31 -13.30 -1.55
C ALA A 73 -13.82 -13.55 -0.12
N TYR A 74 -12.93 -13.90 0.81
CA TYR A 74 -13.31 -14.05 2.22
C TYR A 74 -13.73 -12.73 2.86
N LEU A 75 -12.94 -11.67 2.69
CA LEU A 75 -13.22 -10.36 3.31
C LEU A 75 -14.45 -9.68 2.72
N ASP A 76 -14.65 -9.77 1.40
CA ASP A 76 -15.84 -9.22 0.73
C ASP A 76 -17.11 -9.83 1.31
N GLU A 77 -17.17 -11.17 1.42
CA GLU A 77 -18.33 -11.83 2.00
C GLU A 77 -18.48 -11.52 3.50
N TYR A 78 -17.37 -11.42 4.24
CA TYR A 78 -17.38 -11.11 5.66
C TYR A 78 -17.98 -9.74 5.97
N TYR A 79 -17.65 -8.74 5.16
CA TYR A 79 -18.17 -7.37 5.30
C TYR A 79 -19.44 -7.11 4.47
N GLY A 80 -19.97 -8.13 3.77
CA GLY A 80 -21.17 -8.01 2.94
C GLY A 80 -20.98 -7.18 1.66
N HIS A 81 -19.74 -7.00 1.22
CA HIS A 81 -19.41 -6.36 -0.06
C HIS A 81 -19.64 -7.33 -1.23
N ARG A 82 -20.17 -6.82 -2.34
CA ARG A 82 -20.34 -7.60 -3.58
C ARG A 82 -19.28 -7.21 -4.59
N HIS A 83 -18.39 -8.14 -4.90
CA HIS A 83 -17.39 -7.93 -5.94
C HIS A 83 -17.98 -8.25 -7.33
N PRO A 84 -17.85 -7.38 -8.35
CA PRO A 84 -18.45 -7.60 -9.66
C PRO A 84 -17.89 -8.83 -10.39
N PHE A 85 -16.65 -9.20 -10.09
CA PHE A 85 -15.92 -10.27 -10.79
C PHE A 85 -15.75 -11.55 -9.98
N LEU A 86 -16.16 -11.59 -8.70
CA LEU A 86 -16.02 -12.78 -7.84
C LEU A 86 -17.39 -13.35 -7.49
N ARG A 87 -17.57 -14.65 -7.72
CA ARG A 87 -18.73 -15.39 -7.23
C ARG A 87 -18.34 -16.06 -5.93
N ILE A 88 -18.92 -15.58 -4.83
CA ILE A 88 -18.56 -16.00 -3.48
C ILE A 88 -19.71 -16.80 -2.88
N LYS A 89 -19.38 -17.83 -2.10
CA LYS A 89 -20.36 -18.62 -1.36
C LYS A 89 -20.58 -17.99 0.01
N GLN A 90 -21.85 -17.84 0.39
CA GLN A 90 -22.22 -17.21 1.66
C GLN A 90 -21.58 -17.90 2.87
N LEU A 91 -21.04 -17.10 3.78
CA LEU A 91 -20.51 -17.59 5.06
C LEU A 91 -21.65 -18.03 5.98
N ARG A 92 -21.48 -19.17 6.63
CA ARG A 92 -22.49 -19.78 7.52
C ARG A 92 -22.38 -19.32 8.98
N PHE A 93 -21.45 -18.43 9.27
CA PHE A 93 -21.14 -17.94 10.60
C PHE A 93 -21.07 -16.43 10.59
N HIS A 94 -21.19 -15.84 11.78
CA HIS A 94 -21.04 -14.41 12.00
C HIS A 94 -20.08 -14.22 13.17
N SER A 95 -19.29 -13.16 13.11
CA SER A 95 -18.34 -12.78 14.15
C SER A 95 -18.16 -11.27 14.14
N GLY A 96 -17.46 -10.77 15.14
CA GLY A 96 -17.23 -9.35 15.39
C GLY A 96 -16.37 -8.62 14.35
N ALA A 97 -16.22 -7.31 14.51
CA ALA A 97 -15.32 -6.54 13.65
C ALA A 97 -13.87 -7.03 13.80
N ILE A 98 -13.18 -7.28 12.68
CA ILE A 98 -11.78 -7.71 12.73
C ILE A 98 -10.91 -6.51 13.06
N VAL A 99 -10.30 -6.52 14.24
CA VAL A 99 -9.54 -5.38 14.75
C VAL A 99 -8.09 -5.39 14.27
N GLY A 100 -7.51 -6.58 14.17
CA GLY A 100 -6.14 -6.78 13.74
C GLY A 100 -5.95 -8.16 13.13
N ALA A 101 -4.99 -8.26 12.23
CA ALA A 101 -4.66 -9.51 11.58
C ALA A 101 -3.15 -9.66 11.40
N PHE A 102 -2.71 -10.90 11.22
CA PHE A 102 -1.38 -11.15 10.68
C PHE A 102 -1.41 -12.38 9.80
N ALA A 103 -0.53 -12.40 8.80
CA ALA A 103 -0.31 -13.56 7.96
C ALA A 103 1.05 -14.18 8.23
N VAL A 104 1.14 -15.50 8.05
CA VAL A 104 2.36 -16.26 8.34
C VAL A 104 2.89 -16.86 7.04
N LYS A 105 4.17 -16.64 6.77
CA LYS A 105 4.95 -17.29 5.71
C LYS A 105 6.20 -17.88 6.35
N ALA A 106 6.59 -19.08 5.95
CA ALA A 106 7.79 -19.73 6.50
C ALA A 106 8.45 -20.54 5.40
N LYS A 107 9.79 -20.48 5.34
CA LYS A 107 10.58 -21.26 4.39
C LYS A 107 11.59 -22.12 5.14
N GLY A 108 11.35 -23.43 5.17
CA GLY A 108 12.21 -24.40 5.87
C GLY A 108 11.78 -24.62 7.32
N SER A 109 12.53 -25.46 8.04
CA SER A 109 12.19 -25.94 9.39
C SER A 109 12.96 -25.26 10.52
N ARG A 110 14.02 -24.52 10.19
CA ARG A 110 14.82 -23.73 11.13
C ARG A 110 14.91 -22.30 10.63
N PHE A 111 14.93 -21.35 11.56
CA PHE A 111 14.87 -19.92 11.23
C PHE A 111 15.91 -19.12 12.02
N ASP A 112 16.43 -18.07 11.42
CA ASP A 112 17.33 -17.09 12.05
C ASP A 112 16.78 -15.67 11.98
N SER A 113 15.99 -15.38 10.94
CA SER A 113 15.42 -14.06 10.70
C SER A 113 13.92 -14.09 10.44
N VAL A 114 13.27 -12.96 10.76
CA VAL A 114 11.86 -12.71 10.48
C VAL A 114 11.75 -11.40 9.71
N ASN A 115 11.43 -11.50 8.43
CA ASN A 115 11.13 -10.34 7.62
C ASN A 115 9.66 -9.95 7.80
N ILE A 116 9.42 -8.73 8.28
CA ILE A 116 8.10 -8.16 8.48
C ILE A 116 7.72 -7.41 7.20
N GLU A 117 6.77 -7.95 6.46
CA GLU A 117 6.15 -7.30 5.31
C GLU A 117 4.92 -6.53 5.80
N TYR A 118 4.78 -5.27 5.38
CA TYR A 118 3.76 -4.38 5.93
C TYR A 118 3.13 -3.45 4.89
N ASN A 119 3.64 -3.36 3.66
CA ASN A 119 3.04 -2.46 2.68
C ASN A 119 1.71 -3.04 2.20
N MET A 120 0.65 -2.23 2.32
CA MET A 120 -0.68 -2.56 1.84
C MET A 120 -0.94 -1.96 0.47
N VAL A 121 -2.04 -2.39 -0.14
CA VAL A 121 -2.47 -1.92 -1.47
C VAL A 121 -2.58 -0.39 -1.47
N ASN A 122 -2.12 0.24 -2.56
CA ASN A 122 -2.07 1.69 -2.76
C ASN A 122 -1.15 2.47 -1.82
N GLY A 123 -0.18 1.81 -1.16
CA GLY A 123 0.76 2.47 -0.25
C GLY A 123 0.17 2.81 1.11
N LEU A 124 -0.97 2.19 1.45
CA LEU A 124 -1.51 2.18 2.80
C LEU A 124 -0.54 1.45 3.74
N LEU A 125 -0.52 1.88 5.00
CA LEU A 125 0.38 1.35 6.02
C LEU A 125 -0.44 0.92 7.25
N PRO A 126 -0.07 -0.20 7.90
CA PRO A 126 -0.65 -0.56 9.18
C PRO A 126 -0.20 0.41 10.27
N ASN A 127 -0.87 0.38 11.42
CA ASN A 127 -0.37 1.10 12.58
C ASN A 127 1.04 0.60 12.97
N LEU A 128 1.96 1.54 13.19
CA LEU A 128 3.35 1.28 13.57
C LEU A 128 3.49 0.41 14.83
N ASP A 129 2.55 0.48 15.78
CA ASP A 129 2.58 -0.36 16.98
C ASP A 129 2.49 -1.85 16.67
N LEU A 130 1.74 -2.22 15.62
CA LEU A 130 1.67 -3.62 15.18
C LEU A 130 3.03 -4.10 14.71
N ILE A 131 3.78 -3.27 13.97
CA ILE A 131 5.15 -3.58 13.55
C ILE A 131 6.07 -3.69 14.76
N ASN A 132 6.04 -2.70 15.65
CA ASN A 132 6.87 -2.68 16.86
C ASN A 132 6.62 -3.91 17.75
N LEU A 133 5.37 -4.35 17.87
CA LEU A 133 4.98 -5.57 18.56
C LEU A 133 5.66 -6.79 17.93
N MET A 134 5.59 -6.93 16.60
CA MET A 134 6.21 -8.06 15.91
C MET A 134 7.74 -8.05 16.04
N VAL A 135 8.37 -6.88 15.98
CA VAL A 135 9.81 -6.71 16.20
C VAL A 135 10.19 -7.17 17.62
N ARG A 136 9.45 -6.73 18.64
CA ARG A 136 9.70 -7.12 20.04
C ARG A 136 9.49 -8.61 20.27
N LEU A 137 8.51 -9.24 19.60
CA LEU A 137 8.31 -10.68 19.67
C LEU A 137 9.46 -11.44 19.02
N ALA A 138 9.92 -11.02 17.84
CA ALA A 138 11.08 -11.62 17.19
C ALA A 138 12.32 -11.58 18.10
N ASP A 139 12.62 -10.40 18.67
CA ASP A 139 13.73 -10.24 19.62
C ASP A 139 13.61 -11.17 20.83
N LYS A 140 12.41 -11.27 21.41
CA LYS A 140 12.14 -12.10 22.60
C LYS A 140 12.44 -13.58 22.37
N TYR A 141 12.20 -14.07 21.16
CA TYR A 141 12.46 -15.47 20.79
C TYR A 141 13.76 -15.64 20.00
N GLY A 142 14.64 -14.63 20.03
CA GLY A 142 16.00 -14.69 19.49
C GLY A 142 16.07 -14.68 17.96
N LEU A 143 15.02 -14.26 17.27
CA LEU A 143 15.01 -14.11 15.81
C LEU A 143 15.41 -12.69 15.43
N VAL A 144 16.20 -12.53 14.38
CA VAL A 144 16.61 -11.21 13.89
C VAL A 144 15.45 -10.60 13.10
N PRO A 145 14.79 -9.53 13.60
CA PRO A 145 13.73 -8.88 12.83
C PRO A 145 14.36 -8.12 11.66
N GLN A 146 13.71 -8.20 10.50
CA GLN A 146 14.13 -7.57 9.26
C GLN A 146 12.95 -6.84 8.61
N VAL A 147 13.26 -5.81 7.83
CA VAL A 147 12.33 -5.09 6.97
C VAL A 147 13.00 -4.93 5.60
N PHE A 148 12.28 -5.25 4.52
CA PHE A 148 12.85 -5.33 3.15
C PHE A 148 14.12 -6.20 3.06
N ASN A 149 14.18 -7.28 3.84
CA ASN A 149 15.33 -8.18 4.00
C ASN A 149 16.60 -7.52 4.56
N HIS A 150 16.45 -6.38 5.24
CA HIS A 150 17.53 -5.75 5.99
C HIS A 150 17.21 -5.81 7.48
N GLY A 151 18.16 -6.31 8.27
CA GLY A 151 18.09 -6.29 9.73
C GLY A 151 18.43 -4.92 10.31
N ASN A 152 18.72 -4.90 11.61
CA ASN A 152 19.17 -3.68 12.28
C ASN A 152 20.56 -3.24 11.77
N GLN A 153 20.63 -2.09 11.10
CA GLN A 153 21.87 -1.62 10.46
C GLN A 153 22.19 -0.18 10.84
N ASN A 154 23.48 0.09 11.12
CA ASN A 154 23.96 1.41 11.54
C ASN A 154 24.64 2.20 10.41
N SER A 155 24.92 1.55 9.28
CA SER A 155 25.53 2.17 8.11
C SER A 155 24.58 3.17 7.45
N TRP A 156 25.03 4.40 7.22
CA TRP A 156 24.25 5.42 6.50
C TRP A 156 23.82 4.98 5.11
N ILE A 157 24.70 4.27 4.39
CA ILE A 157 24.41 3.74 3.04
C ILE A 157 23.27 2.73 3.11
N ASN A 158 23.28 1.89 4.14
CA ASN A 158 22.28 0.85 4.33
C ASN A 158 20.94 1.42 4.80
N LEU A 159 20.96 2.44 5.67
CA LEU A 159 19.78 3.20 6.05
C LEU A 159 19.15 3.85 4.83
N PHE A 160 19.96 4.46 3.95
CA PHE A 160 19.49 5.03 2.69
C PHE A 160 18.92 3.97 1.74
N GLN A 161 19.55 2.79 1.64
CA GLN A 161 19.03 1.67 0.84
C GLN A 161 17.70 1.15 1.38
N THR A 162 17.57 1.02 2.69
CA THR A 162 16.32 0.56 3.33
C THR A 162 15.20 1.58 3.15
N THR A 163 15.50 2.86 3.40
CA THR A 163 14.56 3.97 3.23
C THR A 163 14.13 4.11 1.76
N SER A 164 15.07 4.01 0.81
CA SER A 164 14.74 4.08 -0.61
C SER A 164 13.90 2.88 -1.08
N LYS A 165 14.19 1.67 -0.60
CA LYS A 165 13.32 0.50 -0.83
C LYS A 165 11.93 0.71 -0.23
N ALA A 166 11.83 1.29 0.96
CA ALA A 166 10.54 1.60 1.58
C ALA A 166 9.72 2.55 0.71
N VAL A 167 10.33 3.64 0.26
CA VAL A 167 9.68 4.64 -0.61
C VAL A 167 9.30 4.03 -1.97
N ILE A 168 10.21 3.30 -2.61
CA ILE A 168 9.94 2.68 -3.92
C ILE A 168 8.83 1.63 -3.81
N ASN A 169 8.88 0.78 -2.78
CA ASN A 169 7.86 -0.25 -2.58
C ASN A 169 6.50 0.37 -2.25
N GLN A 170 6.44 1.37 -1.36
CA GLN A 170 5.19 2.06 -1.04
C GLN A 170 4.59 2.78 -2.27
N ALA A 171 5.43 3.30 -3.18
CA ALA A 171 4.97 3.97 -4.39
C ALA A 171 4.43 3.00 -5.46
N PHE A 172 5.12 1.87 -5.69
CA PHE A 172 4.90 1.05 -6.89
C PHE A 172 4.50 -0.39 -6.61
N VAL A 173 4.82 -0.95 -5.45
CA VAL A 173 4.48 -2.33 -5.12
C VAL A 173 3.05 -2.38 -4.61
N GLU A 174 2.16 -2.89 -5.46
CA GLU A 174 0.74 -3.03 -5.12
C GLU A 174 0.51 -4.11 -4.05
N LYS A 175 1.33 -5.17 -4.03
CA LYS A 175 1.07 -6.43 -3.31
C LYS A 175 2.36 -7.08 -2.80
N GLU A 176 2.56 -7.18 -1.48
CA GLU A 176 3.71 -7.87 -0.86
C GLU A 176 3.34 -9.26 -0.30
N GLY A 177 2.26 -9.33 0.48
CA GLY A 177 1.78 -10.56 1.10
C GLY A 177 0.27 -10.58 1.26
N LEU A 178 -0.28 -11.62 1.91
CA LEU A 178 -1.73 -11.72 2.15
C LEU A 178 -2.26 -10.52 2.93
N HIS A 179 -1.45 -9.94 3.81
CA HIS A 179 -1.78 -8.74 4.58
C HIS A 179 -2.12 -7.51 3.70
N SER A 180 -1.64 -7.46 2.45
CA SER A 180 -1.73 -6.23 1.65
C SER A 180 -3.17 -5.76 1.42
N ILE A 181 -4.12 -6.70 1.33
CA ILE A 181 -5.52 -6.40 1.04
C ILE A 181 -6.30 -5.88 2.26
N PHE A 182 -5.83 -6.17 3.47
CA PHE A 182 -6.55 -5.86 4.71
C PHE A 182 -6.78 -4.36 4.90
N GLY A 183 -5.86 -3.53 4.40
CA GLY A 183 -5.98 -2.07 4.43
C GLY A 183 -7.23 -1.55 3.75
N ALA A 184 -7.71 -2.19 2.69
CA ALA A 184 -8.94 -1.80 1.99
C ALA A 184 -10.20 -1.97 2.84
N TYR A 185 -10.14 -2.82 3.88
CA TYR A 185 -11.23 -3.07 4.82
C TYR A 185 -10.98 -2.40 6.18
N GLY A 186 -9.97 -1.53 6.29
CA GLY A 186 -9.60 -0.86 7.54
C GLY A 186 -9.00 -1.77 8.61
N ILE A 187 -8.56 -2.98 8.24
CA ILE A 187 -7.94 -3.93 9.18
C ILE A 187 -6.43 -3.69 9.21
N GLN A 188 -5.88 -3.56 10.42
CA GLN A 188 -4.45 -3.44 10.63
C GLN A 188 -3.78 -4.82 10.52
N ALA A 189 -2.88 -5.00 9.55
CA ALA A 189 -2.28 -6.29 9.28
C ALA A 189 -0.84 -6.25 8.81
N VAL A 190 -0.09 -7.31 9.10
CA VAL A 190 1.30 -7.53 8.67
C VAL A 190 1.51 -8.99 8.27
N THR A 191 2.49 -9.27 7.40
CA THR A 191 2.94 -10.65 7.16
C THR A 191 4.29 -10.89 7.81
N LEU A 192 4.37 -11.93 8.65
CA LEU A 192 5.61 -12.43 9.21
C LEU A 192 6.18 -13.47 8.26
N TYR A 193 7.32 -13.17 7.66
CA TYR A 193 8.04 -14.10 6.80
C TYR A 193 9.29 -14.63 7.50
N PHE A 194 9.19 -15.84 8.02
CA PHE A 194 10.27 -16.57 8.68
C PHE A 194 11.22 -17.18 7.65
N LYS A 195 12.52 -16.91 7.80
CA LYS A 195 13.57 -17.31 6.88
C LYS A 195 14.76 -17.95 7.58
N ASN A 196 15.56 -18.61 6.78
CA ASN A 196 16.86 -19.14 7.13
C ASN A 196 17.90 -18.52 6.19
N ASP A 197 18.61 -17.49 6.64
CA ASP A 197 19.62 -16.78 5.85
C ASP A 197 21.02 -17.41 6.02
N VAL A 198 21.36 -17.89 7.23
CA VAL A 198 22.66 -18.50 7.56
C VAL A 198 22.49 -19.95 8.03
N GLU A 199 22.29 -20.15 9.34
CA GLU A 199 22.02 -21.43 9.98
C GLU A 199 20.99 -21.19 11.08
N GLY A 200 19.72 -21.41 10.75
CA GLY A 200 18.61 -21.19 11.66
C GLY A 200 18.78 -21.95 12.97
N HIS A 201 18.69 -21.23 14.08
CA HIS A 201 18.68 -21.77 15.44
C HIS A 201 17.27 -21.89 16.00
N ALA A 202 16.33 -21.07 15.52
CA ALA A 202 14.95 -21.08 15.97
C ALA A 202 14.18 -22.22 15.31
N SER A 203 13.32 -22.86 16.11
CA SER A 203 12.51 -24.00 15.69
C SER A 203 11.09 -23.59 15.28
N LEU A 204 10.33 -24.54 14.72
CA LEU A 204 8.89 -24.36 14.50
C LEU A 204 8.12 -24.03 15.80
N MET A 205 8.61 -24.47 16.96
CA MET A 205 8.01 -24.12 18.25
C MET A 205 8.19 -22.64 18.58
N ASP A 206 9.30 -22.04 18.18
CA ASP A 206 9.54 -20.61 18.39
C ASP A 206 8.67 -19.76 17.45
N LEU A 207 8.41 -20.27 16.24
CA LEU A 207 7.39 -19.71 15.34
C LEU A 207 6.01 -19.71 16.01
N ILE A 208 5.56 -20.86 16.54
CA ILE A 208 4.29 -20.99 17.28
C ILE A 208 4.24 -19.98 18.42
N ARG A 209 5.32 -19.86 19.21
CA ARG A 209 5.40 -18.93 20.34
C ARG A 209 5.31 -17.47 19.91
N ILE A 210 5.89 -17.08 18.77
CA ILE A 210 5.73 -15.73 18.22
C ILE A 210 4.28 -15.49 17.80
N CYS A 211 3.68 -16.42 17.06
CA CYS A 211 2.28 -16.28 16.63
C CYS A 211 1.31 -16.27 17.81
N GLU A 212 1.54 -17.09 18.84
CA GLU A 212 0.79 -17.03 20.11
C GLU A 212 0.99 -15.68 20.78
N GLY A 213 2.23 -15.19 20.89
CA GLY A 213 2.54 -13.88 21.46
C GLY A 213 1.82 -12.75 20.74
N ALA A 214 1.74 -12.81 19.40
CA ALA A 214 0.99 -11.87 18.58
C ALA A 214 -0.51 -11.94 18.85
N LEU A 215 -1.10 -13.14 18.86
CA LEU A 215 -2.51 -13.35 19.19
C LEU A 215 -2.85 -12.83 20.59
N ARG A 216 -2.03 -13.13 21.60
CA ARG A 216 -2.23 -12.66 22.97
C ARG A 216 -2.13 -11.15 23.08
N SER A 217 -1.21 -10.54 22.35
CA SER A 217 -1.05 -9.08 22.34
C SER A 217 -2.26 -8.40 21.68
N LEU A 218 -2.74 -8.92 20.55
CA LEU A 218 -3.95 -8.44 19.88
C LEU A 218 -5.22 -8.72 20.70
N ASN A 219 -5.29 -9.84 21.42
CA ASN A 219 -6.38 -10.19 22.32
C ASN A 219 -6.47 -9.28 23.54
N ASN A 220 -5.33 -8.75 24.00
CA ASN A 220 -5.27 -7.90 25.20
C ASN A 220 -5.37 -6.40 24.88
N MET A 221 -5.51 -6.03 23.61
CA MET A 221 -5.73 -4.63 23.24
C MET A 221 -7.07 -4.16 23.81
N LEU A 222 -7.16 -3.00 24.45
CA LEU A 222 -8.43 -2.51 25.01
C LEU A 222 -9.23 -1.69 23.99
N GLU A 223 -8.54 -0.99 23.12
CA GLU A 223 -9.10 -0.09 22.11
C GLU A 223 -8.48 -0.38 20.75
N LYS A 224 -9.21 -0.11 19.67
CA LYS A 224 -8.68 -0.25 18.31
C LYS A 224 -7.42 0.59 18.12
N PHE A 225 -6.56 0.23 17.18
CA PHE A 225 -5.37 1.02 16.86
C PHE A 225 -5.72 2.46 16.47
N HIS A 226 -5.30 3.45 17.27
CA HIS A 226 -5.63 4.87 17.02
C HIS A 226 -4.56 5.89 17.50
N GLN A 227 -3.75 5.56 18.52
CA GLN A 227 -2.78 6.52 19.09
C GLN A 227 -1.49 6.69 18.27
N SER A 228 -1.08 5.65 17.55
CA SER A 228 0.21 5.61 16.86
C SER A 228 0.11 5.97 15.38
N TYR A 229 1.27 6.21 14.76
CA TYR A 229 1.37 6.77 13.42
C TYR A 229 0.91 5.80 12.32
N PHE A 230 0.13 6.32 11.37
CA PHE A 230 -0.30 5.64 10.14
C PHE A 230 0.47 6.07 8.88
N LEU A 231 1.26 7.14 8.99
CA LEU A 231 2.07 7.67 7.91
C LEU A 231 3.52 7.75 8.43
N TYR A 232 4.35 6.81 7.98
CA TYR A 232 5.75 6.71 8.38
C TYR A 232 6.55 6.03 7.28
N ILE A 233 7.86 6.23 7.30
CA ILE A 233 8.79 5.47 6.47
C ILE A 233 9.77 4.76 7.40
N LEU A 234 9.87 3.44 7.31
CA LEU A 234 10.87 2.69 8.08
C LEU A 234 12.25 2.90 7.46
N THR A 235 13.13 3.56 8.20
CA THR A 235 14.55 3.71 7.82
C THR A 235 15.35 2.50 8.28
N ASN A 236 14.88 1.85 9.34
CA ASN A 236 15.39 0.62 9.90
C ASN A 236 14.22 -0.09 10.65
N VAL A 237 14.44 -1.32 11.09
CA VAL A 237 13.47 -2.14 11.83
C VAL A 237 12.98 -1.46 13.13
N ARG A 238 13.83 -0.63 13.74
CA ARG A 238 13.53 0.06 15.02
C ARG A 238 13.40 1.58 14.89
N ASN A 239 13.73 2.13 13.73
CA ASN A 239 13.74 3.56 13.49
C ASN A 239 12.80 3.89 12.34
N PHE A 240 11.95 4.88 12.57
CA PHE A 240 11.00 5.36 11.58
C PHE A 240 11.13 6.88 11.41
N LEU A 241 10.80 7.34 10.22
CA LEU A 241 10.65 8.74 9.90
C LEU A 241 9.16 9.08 9.96
N SER A 242 8.75 9.98 10.85
CA SER A 242 7.36 10.43 10.93
C SER A 242 7.03 11.45 9.84
N VAL A 243 5.73 11.63 9.58
CA VAL A 243 5.17 12.60 8.61
C VAL A 243 5.80 13.98 8.71
N ALA A 244 6.03 14.45 9.93
CA ALA A 244 6.54 15.78 10.20
C ALA A 244 7.91 16.03 9.56
N TYR A 245 8.72 15.00 9.34
CA TYR A 245 10.06 15.15 8.77
C TYR A 245 10.09 15.07 7.24
N PHE A 246 9.27 14.20 6.63
CA PHE A 246 9.31 14.01 5.18
C PHE A 246 8.32 14.88 4.40
N MET A 247 7.19 15.30 5.00
CA MET A 247 6.23 16.18 4.32
C MET A 247 6.81 17.55 3.94
N PRO A 248 7.63 18.21 4.78
CA PRO A 248 8.28 19.46 4.38
C PRO A 248 9.15 19.31 3.14
N ALA A 249 9.78 18.15 2.92
CA ALA A 249 10.59 17.91 1.73
C ALA A 249 9.74 17.97 0.45
N LEU A 250 8.56 17.33 0.44
CA LEU A 250 7.61 17.47 -0.66
C LEU A 250 7.11 18.91 -0.78
N GLY A 251 6.78 19.55 0.34
CA GLY A 251 6.34 20.93 0.37
C GLY A 251 7.35 21.88 -0.29
N LEU A 252 8.64 21.70 -0.04
CA LEU A 252 9.71 22.49 -0.69
C LEU A 252 9.79 22.26 -2.21
N ILE A 253 9.57 21.03 -2.66
CA ILE A 253 9.54 20.72 -4.11
C ILE A 253 8.32 21.41 -4.74
N LEU A 254 7.12 21.24 -4.16
CA LEU A 254 5.88 21.87 -4.63
C LEU A 254 5.89 23.40 -4.52
N PHE A 255 6.65 23.97 -3.57
CA PHE A 255 6.76 25.42 -3.38
C PHE A 255 7.24 26.14 -4.64
N SER A 256 8.11 25.51 -5.44
CA SER A 256 8.55 26.07 -6.73
C SER A 256 7.38 26.29 -7.71
N MET A 257 6.40 25.38 -7.73
CA MET A 257 5.20 25.50 -8.55
C MET A 257 4.25 26.57 -8.01
N ILE A 258 4.15 26.72 -6.68
CA ILE A 258 3.38 27.82 -6.06
C ILE A 258 3.96 29.18 -6.46
N ILE A 259 5.28 29.35 -6.45
CA ILE A 259 5.92 30.60 -6.89
C ILE A 259 5.58 30.89 -8.36
N LEU A 260 5.65 29.90 -9.25
CA LEU A 260 5.29 30.06 -10.66
C LEU A 260 3.81 30.39 -10.86
N ALA A 261 2.92 29.76 -10.09
CA ALA A 261 1.51 30.09 -10.07
C ALA A 261 1.31 31.55 -9.66
N LEU A 262 1.89 31.98 -8.53
CA LEU A 262 1.77 33.36 -8.04
C LEU A 262 2.33 34.37 -9.04
N ARG A 263 3.45 34.07 -9.70
CA ARG A 263 4.00 34.92 -10.76
C ARG A 263 2.97 35.15 -11.87
N HIS A 264 2.41 34.07 -12.41
CA HIS A 264 1.40 34.19 -13.47
C HIS A 264 0.10 34.85 -13.00
N TRP A 265 -0.28 34.66 -11.74
CA TRP A 265 -1.41 35.38 -11.14
C TRP A 265 -1.23 36.90 -11.21
N TYR A 266 -0.04 37.40 -10.86
CA TYR A 266 0.25 38.83 -10.95
C TYR A 266 0.34 39.35 -12.40
N ASP A 267 0.64 38.49 -13.37
CA ASP A 267 0.65 38.83 -14.80
C ASP A 267 -0.78 38.88 -15.41
N ILE A 268 -1.81 38.39 -14.73
CA ILE A 268 -3.19 38.36 -15.23
C ILE A 268 -3.85 39.73 -15.05
N THR A 269 -4.26 40.35 -16.16
CA THR A 269 -5.09 41.57 -16.16
C THR A 269 -6.58 41.25 -16.11
N GLU A 270 -7.01 40.22 -16.83
CA GLU A 270 -8.38 39.71 -16.87
C GLU A 270 -8.33 38.18 -16.81
N PHE A 271 -9.05 37.60 -15.84
CA PHE A 271 -9.10 36.15 -15.68
C PHE A 271 -10.12 35.54 -16.63
N TYR A 272 -9.65 34.65 -17.51
CA TYR A 272 -10.50 33.84 -18.38
C TYR A 272 -10.33 32.38 -18.00
N PHE A 273 -11.43 31.68 -17.76
CA PHE A 273 -11.38 30.25 -17.52
C PHE A 273 -11.24 29.51 -18.87
N PRO A 274 -10.08 28.87 -19.16
CA PRO A 274 -9.79 28.29 -20.46
C PRO A 274 -10.60 27.01 -20.70
N ASN A 275 -11.35 26.95 -21.79
CA ASN A 275 -12.08 25.73 -22.18
C ASN A 275 -11.14 24.54 -22.42
N SER A 276 -9.91 24.81 -22.89
CA SER A 276 -8.88 23.80 -23.09
C SER A 276 -8.51 23.06 -21.79
N PHE A 277 -8.52 23.75 -20.64
CA PHE A 277 -8.26 23.14 -19.33
C PHE A 277 -9.32 22.10 -18.97
N VAL A 278 -10.60 22.43 -19.19
CA VAL A 278 -11.71 21.49 -18.94
C VAL A 278 -11.62 20.28 -19.88
N ILE A 279 -11.35 20.53 -21.16
CA ILE A 279 -11.22 19.46 -22.16
C ILE A 279 -10.09 18.50 -21.78
N LEU A 280 -8.92 19.03 -21.37
CA LEU A 280 -7.79 18.19 -20.93
C LEU A 280 -8.13 17.33 -19.71
N HIS A 281 -8.81 17.88 -18.71
CA HIS A 281 -9.27 17.10 -17.55
C HIS A 281 -10.26 16.00 -17.96
N PHE A 282 -11.16 16.29 -18.89
CA PHE A 282 -12.12 15.31 -19.38
C PHE A 282 -11.44 14.18 -20.17
N ILE A 283 -10.45 14.51 -21.02
CA ILE A 283 -9.66 13.51 -21.74
C ILE A 283 -8.85 12.66 -20.74
N GLY A 284 -8.21 13.30 -19.75
CA GLY A 284 -7.49 12.61 -18.67
C GLY A 284 -8.38 11.65 -17.87
N LEU A 285 -9.61 12.06 -17.56
CA LEU A 285 -10.59 11.20 -16.88
C LEU A 285 -11.01 10.01 -17.75
N ILE A 286 -11.31 10.23 -19.04
CA ILE A 286 -11.62 9.16 -19.98
C ILE A 286 -10.46 8.18 -20.06
N GLN A 287 -9.24 8.70 -20.19
CA GLN A 287 -8.04 7.89 -20.26
C GLN A 287 -7.82 7.08 -18.99
N TYR A 288 -7.98 7.68 -17.81
CA TYR A 288 -7.93 6.97 -16.54
C TYR A 288 -8.97 5.84 -16.49
N CYS A 289 -10.22 6.11 -16.86
CA CYS A 289 -11.27 5.09 -16.90
C CYS A 289 -10.93 3.95 -17.87
N CYS A 290 -10.43 4.28 -19.07
CA CYS A 290 -10.00 3.29 -20.05
C CYS A 290 -8.83 2.44 -19.53
N ILE A 291 -7.76 3.07 -19.04
CA ILE A 291 -6.58 2.37 -18.51
C ILE A 291 -6.99 1.49 -17.33
N LYS A 292 -7.77 2.01 -16.38
CA LYS A 292 -8.24 1.27 -15.21
C LYS A 292 -9.05 0.04 -15.62
N ASN A 293 -10.04 0.19 -16.50
CA ASN A 293 -10.87 -0.92 -16.95
C ASN A 293 -10.04 -1.99 -17.68
N VAL A 294 -9.10 -1.55 -18.53
CA VAL A 294 -8.21 -2.45 -19.26
C VAL A 294 -7.27 -3.19 -18.30
N ALA A 295 -6.66 -2.48 -17.35
CA ALA A 295 -5.75 -3.05 -16.36
C ALA A 295 -6.44 -4.05 -15.42
N ILE A 296 -7.71 -3.80 -15.06
CA ILE A 296 -8.52 -4.72 -14.25
C ILE A 296 -8.87 -5.98 -15.04
N SER A 297 -9.11 -5.85 -16.34
CA SER A 297 -9.48 -7.01 -17.15
C SER A 297 -8.25 -7.82 -17.55
N SER A 298 -8.21 -9.09 -17.17
CA SER A 298 -7.12 -10.01 -17.55
C SER A 298 -7.16 -10.42 -19.04
N THR A 299 -8.06 -9.84 -19.84
CA THR A 299 -8.32 -10.19 -21.24
C THR A 299 -7.46 -9.45 -22.24
N TYR A 300 -6.94 -8.29 -21.86
CA TYR A 300 -6.19 -7.44 -22.76
C TYR A 300 -4.72 -7.86 -22.77
N SER A 301 -4.14 -7.96 -23.97
CA SER A 301 -2.73 -8.29 -24.13
C SER A 301 -1.85 -7.20 -23.49
N SER A 302 -0.69 -7.57 -22.97
CA SER A 302 0.28 -6.61 -22.41
C SER A 302 0.58 -5.44 -23.36
N TYR A 303 0.50 -5.68 -24.68
CA TYR A 303 0.62 -4.65 -25.72
C TYR A 303 -0.45 -3.56 -25.65
N THR A 304 -1.70 -3.92 -25.36
CA THR A 304 -2.80 -2.94 -25.30
C THR A 304 -2.71 -2.04 -24.06
N VAL A 305 -2.25 -2.58 -22.93
CA VAL A 305 -1.91 -1.78 -21.74
C VAL A 305 -0.76 -0.83 -22.05
N SER A 306 0.31 -1.34 -22.68
CA SER A 306 1.46 -0.53 -23.09
C SER A 306 1.09 0.59 -24.06
N LEU A 307 0.22 0.31 -25.04
CA LEU A 307 -0.29 1.30 -25.99
C LEU A 307 -1.10 2.41 -25.29
N LEU A 308 -1.97 2.05 -24.35
CA LEU A 308 -2.75 3.04 -23.60
C LEU A 308 -1.89 3.90 -22.66
N LEU A 309 -0.85 3.30 -22.06
CA LEU A 309 0.17 4.03 -21.31
C LEU A 309 0.98 4.96 -22.22
N PHE A 310 1.31 4.53 -23.43
CA PHE A 310 1.96 5.39 -24.43
C PHE A 310 1.08 6.60 -24.77
N PHE A 311 -0.21 6.38 -25.04
CA PHE A 311 -1.15 7.50 -25.25
C PHE A 311 -1.34 8.40 -24.03
N ALA A 312 -1.01 7.94 -22.81
CA ALA A 312 -1.04 8.76 -21.60
C ALA A 312 0.18 9.68 -21.49
N LEU A 313 1.27 9.29 -22.14
CA LEU A 313 2.50 10.07 -22.22
C LEU A 313 2.50 11.03 -23.42
N VAL A 314 1.52 10.93 -24.34
CA VAL A 314 1.42 11.80 -25.51
C VAL A 314 0.93 13.20 -25.10
N PRO A 315 1.59 14.27 -25.57
CA PRO A 315 1.12 15.65 -25.45
C PRO A 315 -0.30 15.93 -25.93
N GLN A 316 -1.30 15.72 -25.10
CA GLN A 316 -2.70 15.99 -25.49
C GLN A 316 -2.94 17.47 -25.81
N TYR A 317 -2.19 18.35 -25.14
CA TYR A 317 -2.19 19.79 -25.41
C TYR A 317 -1.74 20.17 -26.83
N CYS A 318 -0.90 19.37 -27.51
CA CYS A 318 -0.51 19.64 -28.90
C CYS A 318 -1.69 19.60 -29.88
N PHE A 319 -2.78 18.93 -29.52
CA PHE A 319 -3.96 18.76 -30.37
C PHE A 319 -5.06 19.79 -30.09
N ILE A 320 -4.93 20.60 -29.04
CA ILE A 320 -5.95 21.57 -28.63
C ILE A 320 -5.34 22.98 -28.77
N PRO A 321 -5.78 23.79 -29.75
CA PRO A 321 -5.22 25.13 -29.93
C PRO A 321 -5.63 26.02 -28.75
N LEU A 322 -4.65 26.60 -28.05
CA LEU A 322 -4.92 27.62 -27.03
C LEU A 322 -4.95 29.01 -27.63
N ARG A 323 -5.97 29.78 -27.24
CA ARG A 323 -6.01 31.22 -27.50
C ARG A 323 -4.91 31.90 -26.70
N GLN A 324 -4.19 32.81 -27.35
CA GLN A 324 -3.14 33.62 -26.70
C GLN A 324 -3.65 34.39 -25.47
N ARG A 325 -4.93 34.80 -25.48
CA ARG A 325 -5.56 35.51 -24.35
C ARG A 325 -5.76 34.63 -23.11
N GLU A 326 -5.94 33.33 -23.30
CA GLU A 326 -6.23 32.36 -22.24
C GLU A 326 -4.96 31.71 -21.67
N LEU A 327 -3.81 31.88 -22.35
CA LEU A 327 -2.57 31.20 -22.03
C LEU A 327 -2.08 31.47 -20.60
N VAL A 328 -2.05 32.74 -20.16
CA VAL A 328 -1.55 33.10 -18.81
C VAL A 328 -2.45 32.52 -17.71
N SER A 329 -3.77 32.60 -17.90
CA SER A 329 -4.75 32.01 -16.98
C SER A 329 -4.62 30.48 -16.94
N PHE A 330 -4.37 29.84 -18.08
CA PHE A 330 -4.11 28.40 -18.17
C PHE A 330 -2.84 28.00 -17.42
N LYS A 331 -1.72 28.72 -17.59
CA LYS A 331 -0.47 28.43 -16.88
C LYS A 331 -0.66 28.53 -15.36
N PHE A 332 -1.34 29.58 -14.89
CA PHE A 332 -1.69 29.76 -13.49
C PHE A 332 -2.49 28.57 -12.94
N LEU A 333 -3.58 28.19 -13.61
CA LEU A 333 -4.44 27.09 -13.17
C LEU A 333 -3.71 25.76 -13.14
N PHE A 334 -2.86 25.48 -14.14
CA PHE A 334 -2.08 24.24 -14.15
C PHE A 334 -1.11 24.13 -12.97
N TYR A 335 -0.32 25.17 -12.68
CA TYR A 335 0.63 25.11 -11.57
C TYR A 335 -0.07 24.99 -10.21
N LEU A 336 -1.21 25.67 -10.07
CA LEU A 336 -2.04 25.59 -8.87
C LEU A 336 -2.65 24.19 -8.72
N ASP A 337 -3.23 23.65 -9.79
CA ASP A 337 -3.84 22.31 -9.80
C ASP A 337 -2.80 21.23 -9.51
N TYR A 338 -1.62 21.30 -10.13
CA TYR A 338 -0.49 20.40 -9.84
C TYR A 338 -0.18 20.35 -8.34
N CYS A 339 -0.06 21.50 -7.69
CA CYS A 339 0.19 21.57 -6.24
C CYS A 339 -0.94 20.94 -5.42
N LEU A 340 -2.21 21.20 -5.77
CA LEU A 340 -3.35 20.65 -5.05
C LEU A 340 -3.48 19.13 -5.23
N VAL A 341 -3.29 18.63 -6.46
CA VAL A 341 -3.35 17.21 -6.79
C VAL A 341 -2.21 16.45 -6.09
N PHE A 342 -0.95 16.88 -6.23
CA PHE A 342 0.16 16.17 -5.60
C PHE A 342 0.22 16.36 -4.08
N GLY A 343 -0.23 17.51 -3.58
CA GLY A 343 -0.44 17.73 -2.15
C GLY A 343 -1.48 16.76 -1.57
N SER A 344 -2.61 16.56 -2.24
CA SER A 344 -3.66 15.62 -1.80
C SER A 344 -3.26 14.15 -1.97
N ILE A 345 -2.64 13.78 -3.09
CA ILE A 345 -2.09 12.41 -3.30
C ILE A 345 -1.06 12.08 -2.21
N SER A 346 -0.26 13.03 -1.76
CA SER A 346 0.76 12.76 -0.74
C SER A 346 0.18 12.29 0.60
N LEU A 347 -1.05 12.68 0.93
CA LEU A 347 -1.74 12.26 2.15
C LEU A 347 -2.25 10.80 2.05
N LEU A 348 -2.43 10.29 0.83
CA LEU A 348 -2.83 8.91 0.56
C LEU A 348 -1.61 8.01 0.31
N ASN A 349 -0.68 8.45 -0.54
CA ASN A 349 0.56 7.77 -0.87
C ASN A 349 1.67 8.81 -1.06
N PHE A 350 2.36 9.10 0.04
CA PHE A 350 3.47 10.05 0.05
C PHE A 350 4.56 9.68 -0.97
N SER A 351 4.97 8.42 -1.00
CA SER A 351 6.09 7.99 -1.84
C SER A 351 5.81 8.15 -3.32
N LEU A 352 4.57 7.86 -3.75
CA LEU A 352 4.14 8.07 -5.12
C LEU A 352 4.18 9.57 -5.48
N ALA A 353 3.58 10.43 -4.65
CA ALA A 353 3.59 11.88 -4.88
C ALA A 353 5.02 12.43 -4.91
N TYR A 354 5.87 12.01 -3.97
CA TYR A 354 7.26 12.45 -3.86
C TYR A 354 8.09 12.08 -5.09
N ILE A 355 8.04 10.82 -5.54
CA ILE A 355 8.79 10.38 -6.72
C ILE A 355 8.32 11.12 -7.97
N ILE A 356 7.00 11.24 -8.18
CA ILE A 356 6.47 11.92 -9.35
C ILE A 356 6.86 13.40 -9.33
N SER A 357 6.68 14.10 -8.20
CA SER A 357 7.05 15.50 -8.08
C SER A 357 8.56 15.74 -8.24
N LEU A 358 9.40 14.84 -7.72
CA LEU A 358 10.86 14.94 -7.85
C LEU A 358 11.34 14.80 -9.31
N ILE A 359 10.61 14.04 -10.15
CA ILE A 359 10.92 13.89 -11.58
C ILE A 359 10.28 15.01 -12.41
N ALA A 360 8.99 15.27 -12.18
CA ALA A 360 8.18 16.15 -13.00
C ALA A 360 8.51 17.63 -12.82
N ILE A 361 8.74 18.10 -11.59
CA ILE A 361 8.96 19.53 -11.32
C ILE A 361 10.23 20.07 -11.98
N PRO A 362 11.41 19.41 -11.88
CA PRO A 362 12.60 19.88 -12.58
C PRO A 362 12.40 19.97 -14.08
N LEU A 363 11.66 19.04 -14.69
CA LEU A 363 11.31 19.10 -16.11
C LEU A 363 10.43 20.32 -16.38
N ILE A 364 9.34 20.52 -15.63
CA ILE A 364 8.46 21.68 -15.76
C ILE A 364 9.26 23.00 -15.65
N VAL A 365 10.15 23.12 -14.66
CA VAL A 365 10.97 24.31 -14.46
C VAL A 365 11.97 24.53 -15.61
N LEU A 366 12.64 23.46 -16.07
CA LEU A 366 13.56 23.55 -17.20
C LEU A 366 12.87 24.06 -18.46
N PHE A 367 11.71 23.50 -18.79
CA PHE A 367 11.00 23.88 -20.01
C PHE A 367 10.33 25.25 -19.91
N THR A 368 9.85 25.66 -18.73
CA THR A 368 9.39 27.04 -18.54
C THR A 368 10.51 28.05 -18.69
N ALA A 369 11.75 27.71 -18.28
CA ALA A 369 12.92 28.55 -18.53
C ALA A 369 13.30 28.60 -20.02
N VAL A 370 13.12 27.51 -20.77
CA VAL A 370 13.34 27.46 -22.24
C VAL A 370 12.27 28.28 -22.98
N ASP A 371 11.01 28.19 -22.58
CA ASP A 371 9.87 28.95 -23.16
C ASP A 371 10.04 30.48 -23.00
N ILE A 372 10.74 30.92 -21.94
CA ILE A 372 11.12 32.34 -21.77
C ILE A 372 12.15 32.79 -22.84
N ARG A 373 12.95 31.86 -23.39
CA ARG A 373 13.96 32.15 -24.42
C ARG A 373 13.41 32.06 -25.85
N ASP A 374 12.55 31.09 -26.15
CA ASP A 374 12.00 30.87 -27.50
C ASP A 374 10.46 30.94 -27.49
N ARG A 375 9.91 32.08 -27.94
CA ARG A 375 8.44 32.35 -28.05
C ARG A 375 7.63 31.35 -28.90
N GLN A 376 8.25 30.34 -29.49
CA GLN A 376 7.62 29.31 -30.34
C GLN A 376 7.61 27.91 -29.70
N ALA A 377 8.29 27.70 -28.56
CA ALA A 377 8.39 26.41 -27.89
C ALA A 377 7.24 26.17 -26.86
N THR A 378 6.15 26.93 -26.96
CA THR A 378 5.05 26.98 -26.00
C THR A 378 4.21 25.70 -25.85
N PHE A 379 4.52 24.63 -26.58
CA PHE A 379 3.54 23.54 -26.81
C PHE A 379 3.92 22.15 -26.31
N SER A 380 5.17 21.86 -25.92
CA SER A 380 5.58 20.45 -25.75
C SER A 380 5.40 19.84 -24.35
N LEU A 381 4.99 20.57 -23.30
CA LEU A 381 5.06 20.05 -21.93
C LEU A 381 3.79 20.04 -21.06
N TYR A 382 2.66 20.59 -21.47
CA TYR A 382 1.37 20.36 -20.79
C TYR A 382 0.79 18.97 -21.11
N SER A 383 1.69 18.00 -21.17
CA SER A 383 1.63 16.81 -21.99
C SER A 383 1.97 15.55 -21.21
N PHE A 384 2.86 15.73 -20.24
CA PHE A 384 3.67 14.67 -19.67
C PHE A 384 3.23 14.34 -18.24
N ILE A 385 2.23 15.09 -17.76
CA ILE A 385 1.65 15.08 -16.42
C ILE A 385 0.16 15.31 -16.66
#